data_AF-A0A3D0SCK9-F1
#
_entry.id   AF-A0A3D0SCK9-F1
#
_cell.length_a   1.000
_cell.length_b   1.000
_cell.length_c   1.000
_cell.angle_alpha   90.00
_cell.angle_beta   90.00
_cell.angle_gamma   90.00
#
_symmetry.space_group_name_H-M   'P 1'
#
loop_
_entity.id
_entity.type
_entity.pdbx_description
1 polymer ?
#
loop_
_entity_poly.entity_id
_entity_poly.type
_entity_poly.pdbx_seq_one_letter_code
_entity_poly.pdbx_strand_id
1 'polypeptide(L)'
;GVDAIREAIGKLNTTAQIGRHKVLIIPAAERMTEAASNALLKTLEEPTDNTYLLLLTHRVAGLLPTILSRCEKHVIATPSAEQSLNWLAGQGHDEVDQALLNAYGNAPLRVARALTDESALSYRDFLTGLEGLLGNNQDVTEVASKWQDHAEQVIYWCQQYYHDQYCKTQRKEDLQRYQHCIAYAVRVRHPGVNKVLLLSQIFSLLKQA
;
A
#
# COMPACT_ATOMS: atom_id res chain seq x y z
N GLY A 1 16.84 5.59 10.23
CA GLY A 1 17.77 5.24 11.32
C GLY A 1 17.69 6.28 12.41
N VAL A 2 18.30 6.04 13.57
CA VAL A 2 18.27 6.96 14.72
C VAL A 2 18.93 8.30 14.41
N ASP A 3 20.06 8.27 13.69
CA ASP A 3 20.85 9.48 13.42
C ASP A 3 20.09 10.49 12.57
N ALA A 4 19.33 10.03 11.57
CA ALA A 4 18.47 10.88 10.75
C ALA A 4 17.40 11.61 11.60
N ILE A 5 16.83 10.93 12.61
CA ILE A 5 15.87 11.57 13.53
C ILE A 5 16.56 12.59 14.41
N ARG A 6 17.74 12.28 14.95
CA ARG A 6 18.51 13.23 15.76
C ARG A 6 18.91 14.48 14.97
N GLU A 7 19.33 14.31 13.72
CA GLU A 7 19.65 15.43 12.83
C GLU A 7 18.41 16.30 12.58
N ALA A 8 17.25 15.70 12.31
CA ALA A 8 16.00 16.41 12.12
C ALA A 8 15.58 17.21 13.36
N ILE A 9 15.69 16.60 14.56
CA ILE A 9 15.44 17.29 15.84
C ILE A 9 16.43 18.44 16.04
N GLY A 10 17.71 18.24 15.69
CA GLY A 10 18.73 19.29 15.75
C GLY A 10 18.35 20.51 14.90
N LYS A 11 17.86 20.29 13.67
CA LYS A 11 17.34 21.36 12.80
C LYS A 11 16.11 22.04 13.41
N LEU A 12 15.20 21.28 14.01
CA LEU A 12 14.02 21.83 14.69
C LEU A 12 14.38 22.72 15.87
N ASN A 13 15.48 22.48 16.57
CA ASN A 13 15.87 23.30 17.72
C ASN A 13 16.44 24.67 17.32
N THR A 14 16.71 24.90 16.04
CA THR A 14 17.15 26.21 15.55
C THR A 14 15.97 27.16 15.32
N THR A 15 16.26 28.46 15.20
CA THR A 15 15.26 29.46 14.82
C THR A 15 14.77 29.19 13.39
N ALA A 16 13.48 29.40 13.14
CA ALA A 16 12.92 29.27 11.80
C ALA A 16 13.67 30.20 10.83
N GLN A 17 14.19 29.65 9.74
CA GLN A 17 14.92 30.42 8.73
C GLN A 17 13.98 31.25 7.86
N ILE A 18 12.73 30.79 7.67
CA ILE A 18 11.68 31.43 6.89
C ILE A 18 10.36 31.29 7.65
N GLY A 19 9.65 32.40 7.85
CA GLY A 19 8.40 32.41 8.60
C GLY A 19 8.59 32.24 10.11
N ARG A 20 7.50 31.88 10.82
CA ARG A 20 7.50 31.68 12.28
C ARG A 20 7.42 30.22 12.71
N HIS A 21 6.90 29.34 11.86
CA HIS A 21 6.60 27.96 12.20
C HIS A 21 7.60 26.98 11.61
N LYS A 22 7.88 25.91 12.35
CA LYS A 22 8.73 24.78 11.93
C LYS A 22 7.86 23.54 11.83
N VAL A 23 8.03 22.76 10.76
CA VAL A 23 7.26 21.52 10.56
C VAL A 23 8.22 20.38 10.26
N LEU A 24 8.14 19.30 11.03
CA LEU A 24 8.83 18.05 10.75
C LEU A 24 7.81 17.00 10.27
N ILE A 25 8.00 16.54 9.04
CA ILE A 25 7.19 15.46 8.46
C ILE A 25 8.01 14.17 8.48
N ILE A 26 7.48 13.14 9.13
CA ILE A 26 8.09 11.81 9.19
C ILE A 26 7.20 10.84 8.39
N PRO A 27 7.56 10.52 7.14
CA PRO A 27 6.83 9.53 6.36
C PRO A 27 7.09 8.11 6.88
N ALA A 28 6.06 7.25 6.81
CA ALA A 28 6.12 5.84 7.22
C ALA A 28 6.76 5.64 8.61
N ALA A 29 6.26 6.36 9.61
CA ALA A 29 6.76 6.36 10.99
C ALA A 29 6.83 4.96 11.63
N GLU A 30 6.01 4.00 11.17
CA GLU A 30 6.07 2.58 11.56
C GLU A 30 7.37 1.86 11.15
N ARG A 31 8.19 2.47 10.31
CA ARG A 31 9.50 1.95 9.89
C ARG A 31 10.65 2.48 10.75
N MET A 32 10.37 3.39 11.69
CA MET A 32 11.39 3.84 12.64
C MET A 32 11.87 2.66 13.48
N THR A 33 13.18 2.62 13.74
CA THR A 33 13.71 1.70 14.74
C THR A 33 13.23 2.14 16.13
N GLU A 34 13.22 1.22 17.09
CA GLU A 34 12.84 1.54 18.46
C GLU A 34 13.66 2.70 19.04
N ALA A 35 14.98 2.68 18.82
CA ALA A 35 15.87 3.76 19.23
C ALA A 35 15.56 5.11 18.55
N ALA A 36 15.06 5.10 17.30
CA ALA A 36 14.68 6.32 16.58
C ALA A 36 13.37 6.90 17.14
N SER A 37 12.39 6.04 17.42
CA SER A 37 11.15 6.41 18.09
C SER A 37 11.41 6.99 19.48
N ASN A 38 12.28 6.34 20.28
CA ASN A 38 12.63 6.81 21.62
C ASN A 38 13.36 8.17 21.60
N ALA A 39 14.20 8.41 20.60
CA ALA A 39 14.87 9.71 20.43
C ALA A 39 13.89 10.86 20.15
N LEU A 40 12.72 10.56 19.56
CA LEU A 40 11.70 11.56 19.23
C LEU A 40 10.81 11.93 20.43
N LEU A 41 10.73 11.08 21.46
CA LEU A 41 9.76 11.23 22.56
C LEU A 41 9.84 12.59 23.24
N LYS A 42 11.05 13.08 23.57
CA LYS A 42 11.22 14.38 24.22
C LYS A 42 10.68 15.53 23.35
N THR A 43 10.88 15.45 22.03
CA THR A 43 10.41 16.48 21.10
C THR A 43 8.89 16.45 20.91
N LEU A 44 8.26 15.28 21.07
CA LEU A 44 6.80 15.16 21.06
C LEU A 44 6.15 15.67 22.35
N GLU A 45 6.80 15.47 23.50
CA GLU A 45 6.31 15.97 24.80
C GLU A 45 6.44 17.48 24.92
N GLU A 46 7.60 18.01 24.51
CA GLU A 46 7.96 19.41 24.68
C GLU A 46 8.49 19.97 23.34
N PRO A 47 7.63 20.11 22.31
CA PRO A 47 8.06 20.73 21.07
C PRO A 47 8.43 22.19 21.32
N THR A 48 9.50 22.67 20.66
CA THR A 48 9.86 24.09 20.74
C THR A 48 8.73 24.97 20.19
N ASP A 49 8.66 26.23 20.60
CA ASP A 49 7.63 27.16 20.15
C ASP A 49 7.43 27.14 18.63
N ASN A 50 6.18 27.22 18.20
CA ASN A 50 5.77 27.21 16.80
C ASN A 50 6.24 25.97 16.01
N THR A 51 6.43 24.83 16.67
CA THR A 51 6.86 23.58 16.02
C THR A 51 5.73 22.58 15.91
N TYR A 52 5.56 22.00 14.73
CA TYR A 52 4.58 20.96 14.45
C TYR A 52 5.28 19.70 13.96
N LEU A 53 4.82 18.55 14.44
CA LEU A 53 5.32 17.25 14.03
C LEU A 53 4.18 16.48 13.37
N LEU A 54 4.38 16.06 12.12
CA LEU A 54 3.42 15.28 11.35
C LEU A 54 4.00 13.90 11.08
N LEU A 55 3.48 12.89 11.77
CA LEU A 55 3.89 11.50 11.60
C LEU A 55 2.87 10.81 10.69
N LEU A 56 3.32 10.36 9.51
CA LEU A 56 2.49 9.62 8.57
C LEU A 56 2.73 8.13 8.74
N THR A 57 1.66 7.33 8.77
CA THR A 57 1.76 5.87 8.86
C THR A 57 0.74 5.17 7.99
N HIS A 58 1.15 4.06 7.36
CA HIS A 58 0.21 3.15 6.69
C HIS A 58 -0.29 2.05 7.62
N ARG A 59 0.33 1.88 8.80
CA ARG A 59 0.00 0.83 9.78
C ARG A 59 0.20 1.34 11.20
N VAL A 60 -0.86 1.90 11.78
CA VAL A 60 -0.88 2.41 13.16
C VAL A 60 -0.40 1.36 14.19
N ALA A 61 -0.75 0.09 14.00
CA ALA A 61 -0.31 -1.00 14.88
C ALA A 61 1.21 -1.26 14.86
N GLY A 62 1.94 -0.71 13.88
CA GLY A 62 3.41 -0.77 13.83
C GLY A 62 4.10 0.36 14.60
N LEU A 63 3.36 1.32 15.16
CA LEU A 63 3.91 2.38 15.99
C LEU A 63 4.02 1.94 17.45
N LEU A 64 5.06 2.44 18.14
CA LEU A 64 5.20 2.18 19.58
C LEU A 64 4.06 2.87 20.35
N PRO A 65 3.52 2.24 21.40
CA PRO A 65 2.51 2.86 22.26
C PRO A 65 2.93 4.21 22.86
N THR A 66 4.24 4.40 23.08
CA THR A 66 4.83 5.65 23.60
C THR A 66 4.70 6.81 22.62
N ILE A 67 4.75 6.56 21.31
CA ILE A 67 4.48 7.57 20.27
C ILE A 67 2.98 7.87 20.22
N LEU A 68 2.14 6.83 20.18
CA LEU A 68 0.68 6.98 20.05
C LEU A 68 0.06 7.77 21.21
N SER A 69 0.58 7.61 22.43
CA SER A 69 0.11 8.34 23.61
C SER A 69 0.43 9.84 23.61
N ARG A 70 1.32 10.30 22.72
CA ARG A 70 1.77 11.70 22.63
C ARG A 70 1.36 12.38 21.33
N CYS A 71 0.60 11.69 20.47
CA CYS A 71 0.15 12.21 19.19
C CYS A 71 -1.38 12.24 19.15
N GLU A 72 -1.94 13.28 18.54
CA GLU A 72 -3.33 13.25 18.12
C GLU A 72 -3.48 12.39 16.87
N LYS A 73 -4.41 11.43 16.91
CA LYS A 73 -4.65 10.51 15.80
C LYS A 73 -5.71 11.08 14.86
N HIS A 74 -5.30 11.47 13.67
CA HIS A 74 -6.21 11.78 12.56
C HIS A 74 -6.21 10.65 11.53
N VAL A 75 -7.39 10.07 11.28
CA VAL A 75 -7.56 9.03 10.25
C VAL A 75 -8.01 9.71 8.97
N ILE A 76 -7.21 9.56 7.90
CA ILE A 76 -7.62 9.95 6.57
C ILE A 76 -8.50 8.83 6.01
N ALA A 77 -9.80 9.10 5.92
CA ALA A 77 -10.76 8.15 5.35
C ALA A 77 -10.58 8.04 3.84
N THR A 78 -10.76 6.83 3.31
CA THR A 78 -10.90 6.62 1.87
C THR A 78 -12.18 7.29 1.38
N PRO A 79 -12.17 8.02 0.25
CA PRO A 79 -13.38 8.58 -0.34
C PRO A 79 -14.40 7.49 -0.64
N SER A 80 -15.69 7.86 -0.67
CA SER A 80 -16.72 6.92 -1.14
C SER A 80 -16.46 6.54 -2.59
N ALA A 81 -17.03 5.42 -3.02
CA ALA A 81 -16.89 5.00 -4.40
C ALA A 81 -17.50 6.02 -5.38
N GLU A 82 -18.65 6.59 -5.04
CA GLU A 82 -19.29 7.67 -5.79
C GLU A 82 -18.38 8.90 -5.90
N GLN A 83 -17.77 9.35 -4.80
CA GLN A 83 -16.83 10.47 -4.82
C GLN A 83 -15.61 10.18 -5.69
N SER A 84 -15.12 8.93 -5.64
CA SER A 84 -13.96 8.48 -6.40
C SER A 84 -14.25 8.44 -7.90
N LEU A 85 -15.40 7.89 -8.30
CA LEU A 85 -15.84 7.81 -9.70
C LEU A 85 -16.12 9.21 -10.26
N ASN A 86 -16.80 10.08 -9.51
CA ASN A 86 -17.05 11.47 -9.91
C ASN A 86 -15.75 12.25 -10.07
N TRP A 87 -14.77 12.05 -9.17
CA TRP A 87 -13.46 12.67 -9.30
C TRP A 87 -12.72 12.17 -10.54
N LEU A 88 -12.73 10.85 -10.81
CA LEU A 88 -12.10 10.24 -11.99
C LEU A 88 -12.73 10.72 -13.30
N ALA A 89 -14.06 10.79 -13.38
CA ALA A 89 -14.79 11.42 -14.48
C ALA A 89 -14.33 12.86 -14.72
N GLY A 90 -14.21 13.65 -13.64
CA GLY A 90 -13.65 15.01 -13.70
C GLY A 90 -12.19 15.10 -14.14
N GLN A 91 -11.43 14.00 -14.12
CA GLN A 91 -10.08 13.90 -14.70
C GLN A 91 -10.06 13.37 -16.14
N GLY A 92 -11.22 13.11 -16.75
CA GLY A 92 -11.34 12.56 -18.10
C GLY A 92 -11.32 11.03 -18.17
N HIS A 93 -11.60 10.35 -17.06
CA HIS A 93 -11.69 8.88 -16.96
C HIS A 93 -13.13 8.41 -16.70
N ASP A 94 -14.06 8.82 -17.57
CA ASP A 94 -15.50 8.51 -17.47
C ASP A 94 -15.81 7.01 -17.67
N GLU A 95 -14.90 6.28 -18.30
CA GLU A 95 -15.00 4.85 -18.58
C GLU A 95 -14.72 3.95 -17.36
N VAL A 96 -14.21 4.52 -16.26
CA VAL A 96 -13.88 3.74 -15.07
C VAL A 96 -15.15 3.30 -14.36
N ASP A 97 -15.31 1.99 -14.19
CA ASP A 97 -16.39 1.40 -13.42
C ASP A 97 -15.99 1.10 -11.96
N GLN A 98 -16.99 0.69 -11.17
CA GLN A 98 -16.81 0.30 -9.78
C GLN A 98 -15.86 -0.91 -9.64
N ALA A 99 -15.85 -1.83 -10.60
CA ALA A 99 -15.05 -3.04 -10.53
C ALA A 99 -13.55 -2.71 -10.65
N LEU A 100 -13.19 -1.85 -11.61
CA LEU A 100 -11.84 -1.34 -11.74
C LEU A 100 -11.44 -0.51 -10.53
N LEU A 101 -12.31 0.36 -10.02
CA LEU A 101 -12.03 1.12 -8.79
C LEU A 101 -11.76 0.20 -7.58
N ASN A 102 -12.56 -0.85 -7.41
CA ASN A 102 -12.38 -1.86 -6.37
C ASN A 102 -11.06 -2.62 -6.53
N ALA A 103 -10.66 -2.92 -7.77
CA ALA A 103 -9.38 -3.58 -8.05
C ALA A 103 -8.17 -2.77 -7.55
N TYR A 104 -8.30 -1.44 -7.45
CA TYR A 104 -7.27 -0.56 -6.87
C TYR A 104 -7.53 -0.19 -5.40
N GLY A 105 -8.46 -0.88 -4.74
CA GLY A 105 -8.79 -0.69 -3.33
C GLY A 105 -9.51 0.62 -3.05
N ASN A 106 -10.39 1.06 -3.95
CA ASN A 106 -11.09 2.35 -3.86
C ASN A 106 -10.14 3.57 -3.76
N ALA A 107 -8.97 3.47 -4.42
CA ALA A 107 -7.97 4.53 -4.46
C ALA A 107 -7.96 5.21 -5.84
N PRO A 108 -8.75 6.29 -6.06
CA PRO A 108 -8.89 6.90 -7.39
C PRO A 108 -7.57 7.39 -7.98
N LEU A 109 -6.65 7.91 -7.15
CA LEU A 109 -5.32 8.33 -7.59
C LEU A 109 -4.48 7.18 -8.17
N ARG A 110 -4.66 5.95 -7.67
CA ARG A 110 -3.96 4.77 -8.21
C ARG A 110 -4.54 4.36 -9.56
N VAL A 111 -5.85 4.47 -9.72
CA VAL A 111 -6.53 4.21 -10.99
C VAL A 111 -6.06 5.20 -12.04
N ALA A 112 -6.16 6.51 -11.77
CA ALA A 112 -5.74 7.55 -12.70
C ALA A 112 -4.28 7.37 -13.14
N ARG A 113 -3.37 7.12 -12.19
CA ARG A 113 -1.96 6.85 -12.52
C ARG A 113 -1.79 5.64 -13.43
N ALA A 114 -2.52 4.55 -13.17
CA ALA A 114 -2.43 3.35 -13.99
C ALA A 114 -2.98 3.54 -15.41
N LEU A 115 -4.00 4.40 -15.58
CA LEU A 115 -4.56 4.71 -16.90
C LEU A 115 -3.63 5.62 -17.73
N THR A 116 -2.82 6.45 -17.07
CA THR A 116 -1.84 7.31 -17.77
C THR A 116 -0.52 6.63 -18.10
N ASP A 117 -0.24 5.48 -17.51
CA ASP A 117 1.04 4.77 -17.64
C ASP A 117 0.93 3.72 -18.75
N GLU A 118 1.50 4.01 -19.93
CA GLU A 118 1.49 3.09 -21.08
C GLU A 118 2.22 1.77 -20.80
N SER A 119 3.11 1.74 -19.80
CA SER A 119 3.83 0.53 -19.38
C SER A 119 3.05 -0.30 -18.37
N ALA A 120 1.92 0.20 -17.84
CA ALA A 120 1.15 -0.50 -16.85
C ALA A 120 0.44 -1.72 -17.45
N LEU A 121 0.54 -2.85 -16.75
CA LEU A 121 -0.34 -3.99 -16.99
C LEU A 121 -1.80 -3.53 -16.82
N SER A 122 -2.67 -3.88 -17.76
CA SER A 122 -4.11 -3.61 -17.66
C SER A 122 -4.78 -4.60 -16.70
N TYR A 123 -5.74 -4.11 -15.90
CA TYR A 123 -6.55 -4.97 -15.03
C TYR A 123 -7.35 -6.00 -15.84
N ARG A 124 -7.76 -5.65 -17.06
CA ARG A 124 -8.48 -6.58 -17.95
C ARG A 124 -7.57 -7.75 -18.38
N ASP A 125 -6.34 -7.47 -18.76
CA ASP A 125 -5.36 -8.50 -19.13
C ASP A 125 -5.00 -9.40 -17.95
N PHE A 126 -4.96 -8.81 -16.75
CA PHE A 126 -4.81 -9.57 -15.51
C PHE A 126 -5.98 -10.55 -15.30
N LEU A 127 -7.23 -10.09 -15.42
CA LEU A 127 -8.41 -10.95 -15.24
C LEU A 127 -8.41 -12.11 -16.24
N THR A 128 -8.18 -11.83 -17.53
CA THR A 128 -8.10 -12.88 -18.57
C THR A 128 -6.98 -13.88 -18.28
N GLY A 129 -5.82 -13.42 -17.83
CA GLY A 129 -4.72 -14.31 -17.45
C GLY A 129 -5.02 -15.14 -16.20
N LEU A 130 -5.68 -14.54 -15.19
CA LEU A 130 -6.07 -15.24 -13.97
C LEU A 130 -7.12 -16.33 -14.26
N GLU A 131 -8.12 -16.02 -15.08
CA GLU A 131 -9.13 -16.99 -15.53
C GLU A 131 -8.49 -18.12 -16.34
N GLY A 132 -7.56 -17.80 -17.25
CA GLY A 132 -6.78 -18.81 -17.99
C GLY A 132 -5.98 -19.73 -17.07
N LEU A 133 -5.38 -19.17 -16.02
CA LEU A 133 -4.61 -19.91 -15.02
C LEU A 133 -5.48 -20.85 -14.18
N LEU A 134 -6.64 -20.37 -13.73
CA LEU A 134 -7.63 -21.15 -12.97
C LEU A 134 -8.31 -22.21 -13.83
N GLY A 135 -8.51 -21.95 -15.12
CA GLY A 135 -9.07 -22.88 -16.09
C GLY A 135 -8.10 -23.94 -16.62
N ASN A 136 -6.85 -23.98 -16.13
CA ASN A 136 -5.77 -24.84 -16.64
C ASN A 136 -5.41 -24.62 -18.13
N ASN A 137 -5.72 -23.46 -18.68
CA ASN A 137 -5.46 -23.12 -20.09
C ASN A 137 -4.09 -22.46 -20.31
N GLN A 138 -3.36 -22.13 -19.24
CA GLN A 138 -2.05 -21.46 -19.29
C GLN A 138 -1.07 -22.08 -18.30
N ASP A 139 0.22 -22.11 -18.69
CA ASP A 139 1.29 -22.54 -17.81
C ASP A 139 1.60 -21.49 -16.74
N VAL A 140 1.78 -21.96 -15.50
CA VAL A 140 2.01 -21.10 -14.34
C VAL A 140 3.32 -20.31 -14.47
N THR A 141 4.37 -20.93 -15.02
CA THR A 141 5.69 -20.32 -15.17
C THR A 141 5.69 -19.28 -16.28
N GLU A 142 4.97 -19.53 -17.36
CA GLU A 142 4.80 -18.56 -18.46
C GLU A 142 4.09 -17.29 -17.98
N VAL A 143 2.96 -17.42 -17.29
CA VAL A 143 2.21 -16.29 -16.73
C VAL A 143 3.03 -15.55 -15.68
N ALA A 144 3.77 -16.27 -14.82
CA ALA A 144 4.67 -15.66 -13.85
C ALA A 144 5.81 -14.86 -14.50
N SER A 145 6.39 -15.37 -15.58
CA SER A 145 7.42 -14.66 -16.35
C SER A 145 6.88 -13.40 -17.00
N LYS A 146 5.68 -13.48 -17.61
CA LYS A 146 4.99 -12.34 -18.23
C LYS A 146 4.76 -11.19 -17.26
N TRP A 147 4.45 -11.50 -16.01
CA TRP A 147 4.01 -10.52 -15.01
C TRP A 147 5.07 -10.12 -13.99
N GLN A 148 6.32 -10.57 -14.16
CA GLN A 148 7.39 -10.35 -13.18
C GLN A 148 7.64 -8.86 -12.88
N ASP A 149 7.56 -7.99 -13.88
CA ASP A 149 7.82 -6.56 -13.69
C ASP A 149 6.69 -5.87 -12.89
N HIS A 150 5.48 -6.43 -12.94
CA HIS A 150 4.30 -5.95 -12.23
C HIS A 150 3.89 -6.85 -11.06
N ALA A 151 4.80 -7.69 -10.54
CA ALA A 151 4.48 -8.71 -9.53
C ALA A 151 3.76 -8.16 -8.29
N GLU A 152 4.14 -6.96 -7.84
CA GLU A 152 3.48 -6.31 -6.69
C GLU A 152 2.01 -5.98 -6.99
N GLN A 153 1.73 -5.42 -8.17
CA GLN A 153 0.39 -5.05 -8.58
C GLN A 153 -0.46 -6.29 -8.84
N VAL A 154 0.12 -7.34 -9.42
CA VAL A 154 -0.54 -8.63 -9.69
C VAL A 154 -0.95 -9.31 -8.39
N ILE A 155 -0.05 -9.37 -7.40
CA ILE A 155 -0.39 -9.93 -6.08
C ILE A 155 -1.46 -9.09 -5.39
N TYR A 156 -1.38 -7.76 -5.52
CA TYR A 156 -2.40 -6.87 -4.98
C TYR A 156 -3.77 -7.09 -5.62
N TRP A 157 -3.84 -7.30 -6.93
CA TRP A 157 -5.08 -7.64 -7.60
C TRP A 157 -5.62 -9.01 -7.25
N CYS A 158 -4.76 -10.03 -7.11
CA CYS A 158 -5.20 -11.32 -6.56
C CYS A 158 -5.79 -11.13 -5.15
N GLN A 159 -5.15 -10.31 -4.31
CA GLN A 159 -5.66 -9.98 -2.99
C GLN A 159 -7.06 -9.35 -3.07
N GLN A 160 -7.26 -8.32 -3.90
CA GLN A 160 -8.58 -7.68 -4.04
C GLN A 160 -9.64 -8.64 -4.61
N TYR A 161 -9.26 -9.44 -5.60
CA TYR A 161 -10.15 -10.42 -6.23
C TYR A 161 -10.66 -11.45 -5.21
N TYR A 162 -9.77 -12.13 -4.46
CA TYR A 162 -10.21 -13.13 -3.48
C TYR A 162 -10.88 -12.53 -2.25
N HIS A 163 -10.56 -11.28 -1.89
CA HIS A 163 -11.31 -10.56 -0.88
C HIS A 163 -12.78 -10.37 -1.29
N ASP A 164 -13.00 -9.86 -2.51
CA ASP A 164 -14.35 -9.66 -3.06
C ASP A 164 -15.11 -10.99 -3.21
N GLN A 165 -14.45 -12.04 -3.70
CA GLN A 165 -15.04 -13.39 -3.79
C GLN A 165 -15.43 -13.94 -2.41
N TYR A 166 -14.59 -13.76 -1.39
CA TYR A 166 -14.91 -14.17 -0.03
C TYR A 166 -16.10 -13.38 0.54
N CYS A 167 -16.13 -12.05 0.35
CA CYS A 167 -17.26 -11.23 0.79
C CYS A 167 -18.59 -11.69 0.17
N LYS A 168 -18.56 -12.08 -1.11
CA LYS A 168 -19.74 -12.56 -1.86
C LYS A 168 -20.16 -13.99 -1.50
N THR A 169 -19.21 -14.91 -1.38
CA THR A 169 -19.49 -16.35 -1.28
C THR A 169 -19.35 -16.92 0.13
N GLN A 170 -18.62 -16.24 1.03
CA GLN A 170 -18.25 -16.68 2.38
C GLN A 170 -17.52 -18.04 2.42
N ARG A 171 -16.93 -18.47 1.30
CA ARG A 171 -16.17 -19.73 1.19
C ARG A 171 -14.82 -19.63 1.89
N LYS A 172 -14.45 -20.67 2.65
CA LYS A 172 -13.19 -20.70 3.41
C LYS A 172 -11.97 -20.74 2.49
N GLU A 173 -12.11 -21.35 1.33
CA GLU A 173 -11.09 -21.46 0.29
C GLU A 173 -10.68 -20.07 -0.21
N ASP A 174 -11.65 -19.18 -0.46
CA ASP A 174 -11.39 -17.81 -0.91
C ASP A 174 -10.70 -16.97 0.18
N LEU A 175 -11.03 -17.20 1.46
CA LEU A 175 -10.32 -16.59 2.58
C LEU A 175 -8.86 -17.09 2.68
N GLN A 176 -8.61 -18.39 2.48
CA GLN A 176 -7.25 -18.94 2.47
C GLN A 176 -6.41 -18.36 1.34
N ARG A 177 -6.98 -18.28 0.12
CA ARG A 177 -6.34 -17.64 -1.04
C ARG A 177 -5.99 -16.18 -0.76
N TYR A 178 -6.94 -15.42 -0.18
CA TYR A 178 -6.70 -14.04 0.24
C TYR A 178 -5.53 -13.92 1.25
N GLN A 179 -5.48 -14.79 2.25
CA GLN A 179 -4.39 -14.83 3.24
C GLN A 179 -3.04 -15.15 2.61
N HIS A 180 -2.99 -16.07 1.64
CA HIS A 180 -1.78 -16.32 0.86
C HIS A 180 -1.33 -15.07 0.10
N CYS A 181 -2.24 -14.36 -0.57
CA CYS A 181 -1.90 -13.09 -1.25
C CYS A 181 -1.28 -12.07 -0.29
N ILE A 182 -1.83 -11.89 0.92
CA ILE A 182 -1.28 -10.98 1.94
C ILE A 182 0.15 -11.38 2.32
N ALA A 183 0.39 -12.67 2.59
CA ALA A 183 1.70 -13.16 3.00
C ALA A 183 2.76 -12.92 1.91
N TYR A 184 2.39 -13.11 0.64
CA TYR A 184 3.28 -12.90 -0.50
C TYR A 184 3.46 -11.42 -0.86
N ALA A 185 2.47 -10.56 -0.59
CA ALA A 185 2.58 -9.11 -0.81
C ALA A 185 3.70 -8.46 0.02
N VAL A 186 4.01 -9.02 1.19
CA VAL A 186 5.18 -8.57 1.98
C VAL A 186 6.48 -9.05 1.34
N ARG A 187 6.52 -10.29 0.86
CA ARG A 187 7.72 -10.92 0.29
C ARG A 187 8.17 -10.29 -1.02
N VAL A 188 7.24 -9.97 -1.90
CA VAL A 188 7.54 -9.41 -3.23
C VAL A 188 8.25 -8.05 -3.16
N ARG A 189 8.05 -7.30 -2.07
CA ARG A 189 8.69 -5.99 -1.83
C ARG A 189 10.14 -6.09 -1.34
N HIS A 190 10.63 -7.29 -1.00
CA HIS A 190 12.02 -7.44 -0.58
C HIS A 190 12.98 -7.35 -1.79
N PRO A 191 14.02 -6.50 -1.73
CA PRO A 191 15.02 -6.42 -2.79
C PRO A 191 15.70 -7.79 -3.03
N GLY A 192 15.93 -8.13 -4.30
CA GLY A 192 16.63 -9.35 -4.69
C GLY A 192 15.79 -10.63 -4.73
N VAL A 193 14.49 -10.57 -4.44
CA VAL A 193 13.60 -11.73 -4.58
C VAL A 193 13.38 -12.06 -6.05
N ASN A 194 13.49 -13.35 -6.40
CA ASN A 194 13.11 -13.84 -7.72
C ASN A 194 11.58 -13.78 -7.88
N LYS A 195 11.11 -12.74 -8.59
CA LYS A 195 9.68 -12.46 -8.76
C LYS A 195 8.96 -13.55 -9.55
N VAL A 196 9.61 -14.16 -10.54
CA VAL A 196 9.02 -15.27 -11.31
C VAL A 196 8.74 -16.46 -10.40
N LEU A 197 9.75 -16.90 -9.63
CA LEU A 197 9.59 -18.02 -8.69
C LEU A 197 8.49 -17.73 -7.66
N LEU A 198 8.46 -16.50 -7.13
CA LEU A 198 7.47 -16.08 -6.14
C LEU A 198 6.06 -16.09 -6.73
N LEU A 199 5.87 -15.57 -7.96
CA LEU A 199 4.59 -15.59 -8.66
C LEU A 199 4.15 -17.02 -8.98
N SER A 200 5.05 -17.89 -9.45
CA SER A 200 4.72 -19.30 -9.72
C SER A 200 4.23 -20.04 -8.47
N GLN A 201 4.85 -19.76 -7.31
CA GLN A 201 4.45 -20.36 -6.04
C GLN A 201 3.06 -19.92 -5.60
N ILE A 202 2.77 -18.61 -5.64
CA ILE A 202 1.43 -18.13 -5.26
C ILE A 202 0.37 -18.64 -6.23
N PHE A 203 0.61 -18.61 -7.54
CA PHE A 203 -0.34 -19.12 -8.52
C PHE A 203 -0.64 -20.60 -8.34
N SER A 204 0.36 -21.41 -7.99
CA SER A 204 0.16 -22.83 -7.65
C SER A 204 -0.76 -23.00 -6.45
N LEU A 205 -0.58 -22.18 -5.39
CA LEU A 205 -1.44 -22.21 -4.20
C LEU A 205 -2.87 -21.78 -4.51
N LEU A 206 -3.05 -20.77 -5.36
CA LEU A 206 -4.36 -20.27 -5.75
C LEU A 206 -5.18 -21.33 -6.51
N LYS A 207 -4.52 -22.24 -7.25
CA LYS A 207 -5.15 -23.37 -7.95
C LYS A 207 -5.53 -24.54 -7.05
N GLN A 208 -4.84 -24.73 -5.91
CA GLN A 208 -4.99 -25.91 -5.05
C GLN A 208 -6.08 -25.78 -3.98
N ALA A 209 -6.41 -24.55 -3.58
CA ALA A 209 -7.48 -24.26 -2.60
C ALA A 209 -8.86 -24.30 -3.25
#